data_AF-A0A2S8PV06-F1
#
_entry.id   AF-A0A2S8PV06-F1
#
_cell.length_a   1.000
_cell.length_b   1.000
_cell.length_c   1.000
_cell.angle_alpha   90.00
_cell.angle_beta   90.00
_cell.angle_gamma   90.00
#
_symmetry.space_group_name_H-M   'P 1'
#
loop_
_entity.id
_entity.type
_entity.pdbx_description
1 polymer ?
#
loop_
_entity_poly.entity_id
_entity_poly.type
_entity_poly.pdbx_seq_one_letter_code
_entity_poly.pdbx_strand_id
1 'polypeptide(L)'
;KQRVKTITFDNGLEFAEHEIMSKKLETQIYFAHPYSPWERGINENINGLIRQYFPKGTDFNEVSDQEINFVVNRLNNRPRKTRGGKTPNELFKGIRTCLLPD
;
A
#
# COMPACT_ATOMS: atom_id res chain seq x y z
N LYS A 1 17.51 -2.82 1.97
CA LYS A 1 17.79 -3.83 0.91
C LYS A 1 17.27 -5.23 1.26
N GLN A 2 17.61 -5.83 2.41
CA GLN A 2 17.27 -7.25 2.71
C GLN A 2 15.77 -7.65 2.78
N ARG A 3 14.84 -6.70 2.89
CA ARG A 3 13.40 -6.98 3.10
C ARG A 3 12.53 -6.95 1.84
N VAL A 4 12.99 -6.29 0.77
CA VAL A 4 12.23 -6.22 -0.50
C VAL A 4 12.81 -7.28 -1.42
N LYS A 5 12.02 -8.30 -1.74
CA LYS A 5 12.45 -9.42 -2.59
C LYS A 5 12.07 -9.20 -4.04
N THR A 6 10.86 -8.70 -4.24
CA THR A 6 10.28 -8.40 -5.53
C THR A 6 9.34 -7.21 -5.37
N ILE A 7 9.06 -6.51 -6.47
CA ILE A 7 8.05 -5.45 -6.54
C ILE A 7 7.15 -5.76 -7.74
N THR A 8 5.85 -5.55 -7.58
CA THR A 8 4.89 -5.71 -8.68
C THR A 8 4.17 -4.40 -8.92
N PHE A 9 4.22 -3.91 -10.15
CA PHE A 9 3.54 -2.70 -10.59
C PHE A 9 2.33 -3.00 -11.47
N ASP A 10 1.49 -2.00 -11.64
CA ASP A 10 0.59 -1.94 -12.79
C ASP A 10 1.30 -1.28 -13.98
N ASN A 11 0.59 -1.17 -15.10
CA ASN A 11 1.17 -0.63 -16.34
C ASN A 11 1.09 0.91 -16.41
N GLY A 12 1.13 1.59 -15.26
CA GLY A 12 1.20 3.05 -15.18
C GLY A 12 2.49 3.62 -15.78
N LEU A 13 2.40 4.77 -16.43
CA LEU A 13 3.56 5.45 -17.04
C LEU A 13 4.54 5.98 -15.98
N GLU A 14 4.07 6.22 -14.76
CA GLU A 14 4.89 6.58 -13.61
C GLU A 14 5.97 5.53 -13.28
N PHE A 15 5.81 4.29 -13.77
CA PHE A 15 6.75 3.19 -13.59
C PHE A 15 7.65 2.94 -14.81
N ALA A 16 7.67 3.84 -15.79
CA ALA A 16 8.52 3.70 -16.99
C ALA A 16 10.00 3.51 -16.64
N GLU A 17 10.49 4.15 -15.59
CA GLU A 17 11.88 4.06 -15.11
C GLU A 17 12.15 2.87 -14.17
N HIS A 18 11.32 1.82 -14.21
CA HIS A 18 11.46 0.65 -13.31
C HIS A 18 12.83 -0.02 -13.37
N GLU A 19 13.51 -0.02 -14.52
CA GLU A 19 14.86 -0.60 -14.63
C GLU A 19 15.87 0.08 -13.70
N ILE A 20 15.76 1.40 -13.53
CA ILE A 20 16.62 2.17 -12.61
C ILE A 20 16.31 1.78 -11.17
N MET A 21 15.03 1.61 -10.83
CA MET A 21 14.60 1.16 -9.50
C MET A 21 15.10 -0.26 -9.19
N SER A 22 14.96 -1.19 -10.14
CA SER A 22 15.44 -2.58 -10.04
C SER A 22 16.93 -2.62 -9.70
N LYS A 23 17.75 -1.87 -10.43
CA LYS A 23 19.20 -1.78 -10.21
C LYS A 23 19.55 -1.18 -8.85
N LYS A 24 18.91 -0.08 -8.44
CA LYS A 24 19.20 0.59 -7.16
C LYS A 24 18.81 -0.26 -5.95
N LEU A 25 17.68 -0.98 -6.05
CA LEU A 25 17.14 -1.78 -4.97
C LEU A 25 17.65 -3.23 -4.97
N GLU A 26 18.34 -3.66 -6.03
CA GLU A 26 18.78 -5.04 -6.25
C GLU A 26 17.61 -6.04 -6.12
N THR A 27 16.47 -5.70 -6.73
CA THR A 27 15.21 -6.45 -6.61
C THR A 27 14.59 -6.68 -7.99
N GLN A 28 13.89 -7.80 -8.16
CA GLN A 28 13.14 -8.04 -9.39
C GLN A 28 11.84 -7.22 -9.39
N ILE A 29 11.49 -6.70 -10.56
CA ILE A 29 10.25 -5.95 -10.78
C ILE A 29 9.40 -6.72 -11.79
N TYR A 30 8.12 -6.86 -11.50
CA TYR A 30 7.12 -7.48 -12.36
C TYR A 30 5.99 -6.50 -12.64
N PHE A 31 5.26 -6.74 -13.73
CA PHE A 31 4.09 -5.97 -14.12
C PHE A 31 2.88 -6.89 -14.20
N ALA A 32 1.71 -6.36 -13.84
CA ALA A 32 0.45 -7.04 -14.09
C ALA A 32 0.22 -7.23 -15.60
N HIS A 33 -0.36 -8.36 -15.98
CA HIS A 33 -0.65 -8.66 -17.38
C HIS A 33 -1.64 -7.64 -17.97
N PRO A 34 -1.51 -7.29 -19.27
CA PRO A 34 -2.49 -6.46 -19.96
C PRO A 34 -3.91 -7.01 -19.77
N TYR A 35 -4.87 -6.11 -19.57
CA TYR A 35 -6.30 -6.45 -19.39
C TYR A 35 -6.61 -7.43 -18.25
N SER A 36 -5.72 -7.54 -17.25
CA SER A 36 -5.88 -8.47 -16.11
C SER A 36 -6.10 -7.74 -14.77
N PRO A 37 -7.24 -7.02 -14.59
CA PRO A 37 -7.48 -6.22 -13.39
C PRO A 37 -7.54 -7.04 -12.10
N TRP A 38 -7.86 -8.35 -12.17
CA TRP A 38 -7.93 -9.24 -11.00
C TRP A 38 -6.58 -9.43 -10.31
N GLU A 39 -5.45 -9.28 -11.02
CA GLU A 39 -4.11 -9.35 -10.43
C GLU A 39 -3.81 -8.17 -9.50
N ARG A 40 -4.64 -7.12 -9.55
CA ARG A 40 -4.51 -5.89 -8.76
C ARG A 40 -5.63 -5.70 -7.75
N GLY A 41 -6.41 -6.74 -7.45
CA GLY A 41 -7.60 -6.62 -6.59
C GLY A 41 -7.32 -6.03 -5.19
N ILE A 42 -6.12 -6.28 -4.64
CA ILE A 42 -5.71 -5.69 -3.36
C ILE A 42 -5.45 -4.18 -3.51
N ASN A 43 -4.81 -3.74 -4.59
CA ASN A 43 -4.52 -2.32 -4.83
C ASN A 43 -5.82 -1.53 -4.92
N GLU A 44 -6.82 -2.05 -5.65
CA GLU A 44 -8.14 -1.40 -5.75
C GLU A 44 -8.85 -1.33 -4.38
N ASN A 45 -8.75 -2.38 -3.56
CA ASN A 45 -9.30 -2.35 -2.21
C ASN A 45 -8.64 -1.29 -1.32
N ILE A 46 -7.30 -1.21 -1.35
CA ILE A 46 -6.56 -0.21 -0.58
C ILE A 46 -6.86 1.21 -1.06
N ASN A 47 -6.92 1.43 -2.38
CA ASN A 47 -7.29 2.72 -2.96
C ASN A 47 -8.69 3.16 -2.51
N GLY A 48 -9.67 2.25 -2.51
CA GLY A 48 -11.00 2.52 -1.99
C GLY A 48 -11.00 2.93 -0.51
N LEU A 49 -10.13 2.35 0.31
CA LEU A 49 -9.99 2.72 1.72
C LEU A 49 -9.32 4.09 1.91
N ILE A 50 -8.33 4.43 1.09
CA ILE A 50 -7.70 5.76 1.10
C ILE A 50 -8.73 6.83 0.71
N ARG A 51 -9.60 6.52 -0.27
CA ARG A 51 -10.67 7.43 -0.71
C ARG A 51 -11.75 7.70 0.34
N GLN A 52 -11.83 6.92 1.42
CA GLN A 52 -12.67 7.24 2.58
C GLN A 52 -12.14 8.44 3.37
N TYR A 53 -10.84 8.75 3.26
CA TYR A 53 -10.20 9.90 3.91
C TYR A 53 -9.91 11.04 2.95
N PHE A 54 -9.56 10.72 1.70
CA PHE A 54 -9.28 11.71 0.65
C PHE A 54 -10.24 11.50 -0.54
N PRO A 55 -11.45 12.10 -0.49
CA PRO A 55 -12.44 11.96 -1.54
C PRO A 55 -11.91 12.32 -2.93
N LYS A 56 -12.65 11.90 -3.97
CA LYS A 56 -12.28 12.26 -5.35
C LYS A 56 -12.25 13.78 -5.50
N GLY A 57 -11.20 14.31 -6.12
CA GLY A 57 -10.98 15.75 -6.27
C GLY A 57 -10.12 16.39 -5.17
N THR A 58 -9.71 15.62 -4.15
CA THR A 58 -8.68 16.07 -3.20
C THR A 58 -7.39 16.39 -3.96
N ASP A 59 -6.90 17.62 -3.81
CA ASP A 59 -5.56 18.00 -4.25
C ASP A 59 -4.54 17.52 -3.22
N PHE A 60 -3.75 16.51 -3.59
CA PHE A 60 -2.74 15.95 -2.70
C PHE A 60 -1.55 16.88 -2.45
N ASN A 61 -1.40 17.98 -3.19
CA ASN A 61 -0.39 19.00 -2.89
C ASN A 61 -0.75 19.83 -1.66
N GLU A 62 -2.04 19.93 -1.34
CA GLU A 62 -2.56 20.68 -0.17
C GLU A 62 -2.71 19.78 1.07
N VAL A 63 -2.55 18.47 0.92
CA VAL A 63 -2.62 17.52 2.04
C VAL A 63 -1.27 17.49 2.74
N SER A 64 -1.26 17.76 4.04
CA SER A 64 -0.03 17.74 4.82
C SER A 64 0.49 16.31 5.02
N ASP A 65 1.82 16.18 5.16
CA ASP A 65 2.44 14.92 5.55
C ASP A 65 1.89 14.36 6.87
N GLN A 66 1.44 15.23 7.78
CA GLN A 66 0.82 14.82 9.04
C GLN A 66 -0.50 14.10 8.81
N GLU A 67 -1.35 14.62 7.93
CA GLU A 67 -2.61 13.98 7.54
C GLU A 67 -2.37 12.66 6.80
N ILE A 68 -1.41 12.62 5.87
CA ILE A 68 -1.01 11.39 5.19
C ILE A 68 -0.59 10.34 6.21
N ASN A 69 0.31 10.69 7.13
CA ASN A 69 0.81 9.79 8.16
C ASN A 69 -0.29 9.31 9.10
N PHE A 70 -1.23 10.19 9.48
CA PHE A 70 -2.38 9.82 10.28
C PHE A 70 -3.23 8.75 9.59
N VAL A 71 -3.57 8.93 8.31
CA VAL A 71 -4.35 7.97 7.53
C VAL A 71 -3.60 6.66 7.33
N VAL A 72 -2.32 6.71 6.99
CA VAL A 72 -1.45 5.54 6.83
C VAL A 72 -1.39 4.74 8.13
N ASN A 73 -1.19 5.39 9.27
CA ASN A 73 -1.16 4.74 10.57
C ASN A 73 -2.50 4.07 10.89
N ARG A 74 -3.61 4.75 10.61
CA ARG A 74 -4.95 4.20 10.84
C ARG A 74 -5.23 2.98 9.95
N LEU A 75 -4.86 3.02 8.67
CA LEU A 75 -5.07 1.90 7.74
C LEU A 75 -4.19 0.69 8.05
N ASN A 76 -2.93 0.92 8.46
CA ASN A 76 -1.98 -0.14 8.82
C ASN A 76 -2.28 -0.78 10.16
N ASN A 77 -3.03 -0.09 11.04
CA ASN A 77 -3.53 -0.61 12.29
C ASN A 77 -5.02 -0.98 12.24
N ARG A 78 -5.68 -0.95 11.07
CA ARG A 78 -7.08 -1.36 10.95
C ARG A 78 -7.21 -2.89 10.88
N PRO A 79 -7.96 -3.54 11.78
CA PRO A 79 -8.27 -4.97 11.72
C PRO A 79 -8.92 -5.35 10.39
N ARG A 80 -8.49 -6.45 9.77
CA ARG A 80 -9.05 -6.94 8.51
C ARG A 80 -9.77 -8.26 8.71
N LYS A 81 -11.07 -8.32 8.38
CA LYS A 81 -11.86 -9.56 8.43
C LYS A 81 -11.23 -10.67 7.59
N THR A 82 -10.73 -10.33 6.40
CA THR A 82 -10.01 -11.25 5.49
C THR A 82 -8.71 -11.80 6.07
N ARG A 83 -8.22 -11.25 7.18
CA ARG A 83 -7.01 -11.67 7.89
C ARG A 83 -7.30 -12.18 9.31
N GLY A 84 -8.53 -12.61 9.57
CA GLY A 84 -8.94 -13.12 10.89
C GLY A 84 -8.91 -12.04 11.98
N GLY A 85 -9.18 -10.78 11.63
CA GLY A 85 -9.21 -9.67 12.58
C GLY A 85 -7.83 -9.07 12.89
N LYS A 86 -6.74 -9.60 12.31
CA LYS A 86 -5.41 -9.03 12.48
C LYS A 86 -5.21 -7.76 11.65
N THR A 87 -4.33 -6.87 12.12
CA THR A 87 -3.93 -5.66 11.41
C THR A 87 -2.78 -5.94 10.44
N PRO A 88 -2.61 -5.13 9.38
CA PRO A 88 -1.44 -5.21 8.51
C PRO A 88 -0.11 -5.13 9.27
N ASN A 89 0.00 -4.24 10.26
CA ASN A 89 1.21 -4.12 11.08
C ASN A 89 1.48 -5.37 11.91
N GLU A 90 0.45 -6.03 12.46
CA GLU A 90 0.62 -7.29 13.19
C GLU A 90 1.20 -8.38 12.31
N LEU A 91 0.71 -8.50 11.08
CA LEU A 91 1.17 -9.53 10.15
C LEU A 91 2.57 -9.24 9.59
N PHE A 92 2.85 -7.97 9.29
CA PHE A 92 4.09 -7.59 8.62
C PHE A 92 5.25 -7.36 9.59
N LYS A 93 4.99 -6.72 10.74
CA LYS A 93 6.02 -6.37 11.73
C LYS A 93 6.07 -7.34 12.91
N GLY A 94 5.05 -8.19 13.09
CA GLY A 94 4.94 -9.06 14.27
C GLY A 94 4.60 -8.32 15.56
N ILE A 95 4.20 -7.04 15.48
CA ILE A 95 3.88 -6.20 16.64
C ILE A 95 2.38 -6.31 16.90
N ARG A 96 1.97 -6.82 18.07
CA ARG A 96 0.57 -6.72 18.52
C ARG A 96 0.22 -5.26 18.71
N THR A 97 -0.66 -4.73 17.87
CA THR A 97 -1.25 -3.42 18.09
C THR A 97 -2.55 -3.60 18.83
N CYS A 98 -2.48 -3.50 20.17
CA CYS A 98 -3.68 -3.37 20.99
C CYS A 98 -4.39 -2.09 20.57
N LEU A 99 -5.55 -2.23 19.93
CA LEU A 99 -6.44 -1.12 19.57
C LEU A 99 -7.49 -0.83 20.65
N LEU A 100 -7.45 -1.60 21.74
CA LEU A 100 -8.25 -1.32 22.93
C LEU A 100 -7.38 -0.47 23.85
N PRO A 101 -7.84 0.72 24.27
CA PRO A 101 -7.25 1.37 25.43
C PRO A 101 -7.51 0.48 26.66
N ASP A 102 -6.56 0.47 27.59
CA ASP A 102 -6.74 -0.11 28.93
C ASP A 102 -7.96 0.51 29.65
#